data_AF-A0A932VIQ2-F1
#
_entry.id   AF-A0A932VIQ2-F1
#
_cell.length_a   1.000
_cell.length_b   1.000
_cell.length_c   1.000
_cell.angle_alpha   90.00
_cell.angle_beta   90.00
_cell.angle_gamma   90.00
#
_symmetry.space_group_name_H-M   'P 1'
#
loop_
_entity.id
_entity.type
_entity.pdbx_description
1 polymer ?
#
loop_
_entity_poly.entity_id
_entity_poly.type
_entity_poly.pdbx_seq_one_letter_code
_entity_poly.pdbx_strand_id
1 'polypeptide(L)' 'MKKKEKDQIHALSVEELCKEIAETTKKLSDRSIAKKGSSNRNVKDAKALRIKRAILLTVLREKELSV' A
#
# COMPACT_ATOMS: atom_id res chain seq x y z
N MET A 1 -5.58 1.46 9.46
CA MET A 1 -5.87 0.17 8.83
C MET A 1 -6.47 -0.73 9.89
N LYS A 2 -7.59 -1.39 9.60
CA LYS A 2 -8.29 -2.25 10.58
C LYS A 2 -7.47 -3.54 10.78
N LYS A 3 -7.56 -4.16 11.96
CA LYS A 3 -6.82 -5.40 12.29
C LYS A 3 -7.01 -6.50 11.23
N LYS A 4 -8.25 -6.72 10.80
CA LYS A 4 -8.62 -7.68 9.74
C LYS A 4 -7.85 -7.48 8.43
N GLU A 5 -7.59 -6.22 8.04
CA GLU A 5 -6.87 -5.93 6.80
C GLU A 5 -5.37 -6.23 6.91
N LYS A 6 -4.79 -6.11 8.11
CA LYS A 6 -3.40 -6.52 8.35
C LYS A 6 -3.24 -8.03 8.30
N ASP A 7 -4.15 -8.76 8.95
CA ASP A 7 -4.14 -10.22 8.98
C ASP A 7 -4.25 -10.79 7.55
N GLN A 8 -5.08 -10.16 6.70
CA GLN A 8 -5.16 -10.49 5.27
C GLN A 8 -3.82 -10.28 4.54
N ILE A 9 -3.10 -9.18 4.82
CA ILE A 9 -1.79 -8.92 4.20
C ILE A 9 -0.76 -9.99 4.60
N HIS A 10 -0.74 -10.42 5.86
CA HIS A 10 0.17 -11.49 6.30
C HIS A 10 -0.13 -12.84 5.62
N ALA A 11 -1.38 -13.09 5.23
CA ALA A 11 -1.76 -14.31 4.53
C ALA A 11 -1.33 -14.35 3.05
N LEU A 12 -1.09 -13.19 2.41
CA LEU A 12 -0.72 -13.11 0.99
C LEU A 12 0.64 -13.75 0.71
N SER A 13 0.77 -14.43 -0.43
CA SER A 13 2.06 -14.90 -0.94
C SER A 13 3.00 -13.74 -1.30
N VAL A 14 4.30 -14.03 -1.47
CA VAL A 14 5.32 -13.03 -1.86
C VAL A 14 4.96 -12.37 -3.19
N GLU A 15 4.50 -13.15 -4.18
CA GLU A 15 4.08 -12.61 -5.47
C GLU A 15 2.88 -11.67 -5.36
N GLU A 16 1.89 -12.04 -4.54
CA GLU A 16 0.72 -11.21 -4.28
C GLU A 16 1.10 -9.91 -3.56
N LEU A 17 2.01 -9.97 -2.58
CA LEU A 17 2.55 -8.78 -1.91
C LEU A 17 3.21 -7.83 -2.92
N CYS A 18 4.01 -8.35 -3.85
CA CYS A 18 4.65 -7.56 -4.90
C CYS A 18 3.62 -6.89 -5.83
N LYS A 19 2.60 -7.62 -6.27
CA LYS A 19 1.49 -7.06 -7.08
C LYS A 19 0.77 -5.95 -6.34
N GLU A 20 0.47 -6.17 -5.06
CA GLU A 20 -0.28 -5.22 -4.23
C GLU A 20 0.53 -3.94 -3.91
N ILE A 21 1.85 -4.07 -3.76
CA ILE A 21 2.78 -2.94 -3.64
C ILE A 21 2.79 -2.12 -4.93
N ALA A 22 2.86 -2.77 -6.09
CA ALA A 22 2.86 -2.09 -7.39
C ALA A 22 1.55 -1.31 -7.60
N GLU A 23 0.40 -1.94 -7.30
CA GLU A 23 -0.90 -1.29 -7.43
C GLU A 23 -1.05 -0.11 -6.45
N THR A 24 -0.62 -0.29 -5.19
CA THR A 24 -0.66 0.78 -4.19
C THR A 24 0.26 1.95 -4.59
N THR A 25 1.40 1.66 -5.19
CA THR A 25 2.34 2.66 -5.71
C THR A 25 1.74 3.41 -6.89
N LYS A 26 1.11 2.72 -7.84
CA LYS A 26 0.40 3.33 -8.96
C LYS A 26 -0.69 4.29 -8.48
N LYS A 27 -1.53 3.87 -7.52
CA LYS A 27 -2.57 4.73 -6.91
C LYS A 27 -2.00 6.00 -6.25
N LEU A 28 -0.80 5.91 -5.64
CA LEU A 28 -0.11 7.07 -5.10
C LEU A 28 0.41 8.01 -6.20
N SER A 29 0.95 7.46 -7.28
CA SER A 29 1.44 8.23 -8.44
C SER A 29 0.29 8.93 -9.18
N ASP A 30 -0.79 8.22 -9.48
CA ASP A 30 -1.99 8.76 -10.14
C ASP A 30 -2.57 9.92 -9.32
N ARG A 31 -2.61 9.78 -7.99
CA ARG A 31 -3.01 10.85 -7.08
C ARG A 31 -2.04 12.03 -7.08
N SER A 32 -0.73 11.79 -7.18
CA SER A 32 0.27 12.85 -7.28
C SER A 32 0.08 13.68 -8.54
N ILE A 33 -0.24 13.03 -9.66
CA ILE A 33 -0.55 13.67 -10.94
C ILE A 33 -1.88 14.45 -10.85
N ALA A 34 -2.94 13.82 -10.32
CA ALA A 34 -4.25 14.45 -10.13
C ALA A 34 -4.22 15.67 -9.18
N LYS A 35 -3.25 15.70 -8.25
CA LYS A 35 -2.99 16.82 -7.33
C LYS A 35 -2.62 18.12 -8.05
N LYS A 36 -2.10 18.05 -9.28
CA LYS A 36 -1.80 19.23 -10.10
C LYS A 36 -3.04 19.79 -10.82
N GLY A 37 -4.13 19.03 -10.94
CA GLY A 37 -5.29 19.40 -11.77
C GLY A 37 -6.63 19.63 -11.04
N SER A 38 -6.78 19.25 -9.77
CA SER A 38 -8.08 19.33 -9.06
C SER A 38 -7.97 19.92 -7.65
N SER A 39 -8.97 20.74 -7.25
CA SER A 39 -8.99 21.43 -5.95
C SER A 39 -9.43 20.57 -4.77
N ASN A 40 -9.89 19.34 -5.01
CA ASN A 40 -10.45 18.47 -3.97
C ASN A 40 -9.37 17.64 -3.28
N ARG A 41 -8.81 18.18 -2.19
CA ARG A 41 -7.64 17.66 -1.48
C ARG A 41 -8.01 16.50 -0.54
N ASN A 42 -8.22 15.30 -1.04
CA ASN A 42 -8.43 14.13 -0.16
C ASN A 42 -7.09 13.60 0.42
N VAL A 43 -6.49 14.38 1.33
CA VAL A 43 -5.19 14.12 1.98
C VAL A 43 -5.23 12.88 2.89
N LYS A 44 -6.39 12.63 3.54
CA LYS A 44 -6.58 11.49 4.45
C LYS A 44 -6.37 10.15 3.74
N ASP A 45 -6.87 10.03 2.52
CA ASP A 45 -6.71 8.83 1.70
C ASP A 45 -5.26 8.60 1.24
N ALA A 46 -4.53 9.66 0.90
CA ALA A 46 -3.12 9.55 0.51
C ALA A 46 -2.26 9.06 1.69
N LYS A 47 -2.57 9.53 2.91
CA LYS A 47 -1.93 9.02 4.13
C LYS A 47 -2.26 7.53 4.34
N ALA A 48 -3.51 7.12 4.15
CA ALA A 48 -3.91 5.71 4.25
C ALA A 48 -3.17 4.81 3.25
N LEU A 49 -3.03 5.24 2.00
CA LEU A 49 -2.28 4.51 0.96
C LEU A 49 -0.78 4.38 1.30
N ARG A 50 -0.16 5.43 1.85
CA ARG A 50 1.25 5.36 2.30
C ARG A 50 1.43 4.38 3.46
N ILE A 51 0.50 4.37 4.41
CA ILE A 51 0.53 3.42 5.53
C ILE A 51 0.34 1.98 5.01
N LYS A 52 -0.61 1.74 4.09
CA LYS A 52 -0.80 0.43 3.45
C LYS A 52 0.49 -0.04 2.76
N ARG A 53 1.13 0.83 1.98
CA ARG A 53 2.41 0.52 1.30
C ARG A 53 3.53 0.15 2.28
N ALA A 54 3.64 0.89 3.38
CA ALA A 54 4.66 0.60 4.40
C ALA A 54 4.44 -0.79 5.03
N ILE A 55 3.19 -1.12 5.39
CA ILE A 55 2.85 -2.43 5.95
C ILE A 55 3.17 -3.56 4.96
N LEU A 56 2.79 -3.42 3.69
CA LEU A 56 3.09 -4.42 2.66
C LEU A 56 4.59 -4.69 2.52
N LEU A 57 5.42 -3.63 2.54
CA LEU A 57 6.88 -3.76 2.47
C LEU A 57 7.46 -4.42 3.72
N THR A 58 6.93 -4.10 4.91
CA THR A 58 7.34 -4.76 6.16
C THR A 58 7.04 -6.25 6.12
N VAL A 59 5.82 -6.64 5.73
CA VAL A 59 5.43 -8.05 5.64
C VAL A 59 6.22 -8.79 4.57
N LEU A 60 6.47 -8.15 3.42
CA LEU A 60 7.35 -8.72 2.39
C LEU A 60 8.72 -9.03 2.97
N ARG A 61 9.31 -8.07 3.70
CA ARG A 61 10.62 -8.24 4.31
C ARG A 61 10.65 -9.32 5.40
N GLU A 62 9.60 -9.39 6.22
CA GLU A 62 9.44 -10.46 7.22
C GLU A 62 9.42 -11.83 6.53
N LYS A 63 8.71 -11.96 5.40
CA LYS A 63 8.66 -13.21 4.65
C LYS A 63 10.00 -13.57 4.03
N GLU A 64 10.69 -12.62 3.41
CA GLU A 64 12.05 -12.82 2.86
C GLU A 64 13.06 -13.27 3.92
N LEU A 65 12.92 -12.82 5.17
CA LEU A 65 13.80 -13.20 6.28
C LEU A 65 13.41 -14.53 6.94
N SER A 66 12.18 -15.00 6.73
CA SER A 66 11.68 -16.27 7.28
C SER A 66 11.91 -17.48 6.37
N VAL A 67 12.34 -17.23 5.13
CA VAL A 67 12.83 -18.24 4.16
C VAL A 67 14.27 -18.57 4.49
#